data_AF-A0A3R7RR20-F1
#
_entry.id   AF-A0A3R7RR20-F1
#
_cell.length_a   1.000
_cell.length_b   1.000
_cell.length_c   1.000
_cell.angle_alpha   90.00
_cell.angle_beta   90.00
_cell.angle_gamma   90.00
#
_symmetry.space_group_name_H-M   'P 1'
#
loop_
_entity.id
_entity.type
_entity.pdbx_description
1 polymer ?
#
loop_
_entity_poly.entity_id
_entity_poly.type
_entity_poly.pdbx_seq_one_letter_code
_entity_poly.pdbx_strand_id
1 'polypeptide(L)'
;MTLARDVAQQFVSYEPLRRLVCLPYSVEREPEFLSLNMNHEDAMVGRVLREIRYKELVYVKEGPCRFHDVHVGSHLGPVSQGSVVVHHLWESEYELLMRRFGNDTFPLPQRYRRMRGGFVFDCFW
;
A
#
# COMPACT_ATOMS: atom_id res chain seq x y z
N MET A 1 -0.05 -0.99 -1.06
CA MET A 1 0.09 -0.04 0.09
C MET A 1 -0.85 1.13 -0.11
N THR A 2 -1.13 1.91 0.93
CA THR A 2 -1.95 3.12 0.81
C THR A 2 -1.16 4.31 1.36
N LEU A 3 -1.22 5.45 0.67
CA LEU A 3 -0.54 6.67 1.09
C LEU A 3 -1.58 7.76 1.40
N ALA A 4 -1.32 8.53 2.45
CA ALA A 4 -2.03 9.79 2.66
C ALA A 4 -1.70 10.77 1.51
N ARG A 5 -2.62 11.71 1.25
CA ARG A 5 -2.49 12.64 0.12
C ARG A 5 -1.19 13.44 0.17
N ASP A 6 -0.82 13.95 1.33
CA ASP A 6 0.41 14.73 1.53
C ASP A 6 1.66 13.87 1.31
N VAL A 7 1.67 12.62 1.79
CA VAL A 7 2.76 11.66 1.54
C VAL A 7 2.87 11.35 0.05
N ALA A 8 1.75 11.16 -0.65
CA ALA A 8 1.74 10.94 -2.09
C ALA A 8 2.30 12.15 -2.85
N GLN A 9 1.98 13.37 -2.42
CA GLN A 9 2.53 14.60 -3.00
C GLN A 9 4.06 14.68 -2.83
N GLN A 10 4.56 14.37 -1.63
CA GLN A 10 6.01 14.30 -1.40
C GLN A 10 6.66 13.24 -2.30
N PHE A 11 6.06 12.06 -2.39
CA PHE A 11 6.54 10.96 -3.23
C PHE A 11 6.66 11.36 -4.71
N VAL A 12 5.62 11.95 -5.31
CA VAL A 12 5.64 12.33 -6.74
C VAL A 12 6.51 13.56 -7.02
N SER A 13 6.83 14.36 -6.01
CA SER A 13 7.76 15.50 -6.13
C SER A 13 9.23 15.09 -6.10
N TYR A 14 9.56 13.83 -5.83
CA TYR A 14 10.94 13.36 -5.76
C TYR A 14 11.59 13.36 -7.16
N GLU A 15 12.39 14.39 -7.43
CA GLU A 15 12.98 14.67 -8.76
C GLU A 15 13.70 13.48 -9.40
N PRO A 16 14.52 12.67 -8.69
CA PRO A 16 15.17 11.53 -9.30
C PRO A 16 14.19 10.50 -9.86
N LEU A 17 13.10 10.21 -9.14
CA LEU A 17 12.05 9.31 -9.62
C LEU A 17 11.26 9.95 -10.76
N ARG A 18 10.81 11.20 -10.59
CA ARG A 18 10.02 11.91 -11.59
C ARG A 18 10.73 11.99 -12.94
N ARG A 19 12.04 12.27 -12.92
CA ARG A 19 12.88 12.28 -14.12
C ARG A 19 12.87 10.91 -14.81
N LEU A 20 13.07 9.81 -14.07
CA LEU A 20 13.15 8.48 -14.66
C LEU A 20 11.82 7.99 -15.22
N VAL A 21 10.69 8.31 -14.59
CA VAL A 21 9.35 7.95 -15.09
C VAL A 21 9.04 8.62 -16.44
N CYS A 22 9.58 9.81 -16.68
CA CYS A 22 9.38 10.55 -17.94
C CYS A 22 10.39 10.18 -19.04
N LEU A 23 11.38 9.32 -18.77
CA LEU A 23 12.38 8.92 -19.75
C LEU A 23 12.03 7.55 -20.36
N PRO A 24 12.22 7.36 -21.67
CA PRO A 24 12.13 6.03 -22.25
C PRO A 24 13.24 5.15 -21.67
N TYR A 25 12.92 3.88 -21.46
CA TYR A 25 13.91 2.88 -21.05
C TYR A 25 15.00 2.71 -22.11
N SER A 26 16.25 2.54 -21.67
CA SER A 26 17.36 2.04 -22.46
C SER A 26 18.28 1.20 -21.58
N VAL A 27 18.98 0.23 -22.15
CA VAL A 27 19.85 -0.69 -21.40
C VAL A 27 20.97 0.09 -20.69
N GLU A 28 21.48 1.14 -21.31
CA GLU A 28 22.52 2.01 -20.73
C GLU A 28 22.04 2.72 -19.45
N ARG A 29 20.72 2.96 -19.31
CA ARG A 29 20.11 3.62 -18.15
C ARG A 29 19.58 2.65 -17.11
N GLU A 30 19.56 1.35 -17.37
CA GLU A 30 19.06 0.34 -16.42
C GLU A 30 19.62 0.52 -15.00
N PRO A 31 20.92 0.84 -14.79
CA PRO A 31 21.44 1.10 -13.45
C PRO A 31 20.72 2.24 -12.72
N GLU A 32 20.25 3.27 -13.42
CA GLU A 32 19.49 4.38 -12.83
C GLU A 32 18.12 3.90 -12.32
N PHE A 33 17.40 3.10 -13.11
CA PHE A 33 16.11 2.52 -12.72
C PHE A 33 16.25 1.58 -11.53
N LEU A 34 17.25 0.69 -11.56
CA LEU A 34 17.53 -0.25 -10.47
C LEU A 34 17.98 0.46 -9.19
N SER A 35 18.67 1.60 -9.30
CA SER A 35 19.11 2.39 -8.14
C SER A 35 17.95 2.88 -7.27
N LEU A 36 16.79 3.11 -7.88
CA LEU A 36 15.53 3.50 -7.22
C LEU A 36 14.56 2.32 -7.04
N ASN A 37 15.02 1.08 -7.25
CA ASN A 37 14.20 -0.13 -7.13
C ASN A 37 12.99 -0.15 -8.08
N MET A 38 13.04 0.53 -9.23
CA MET A 38 11.89 0.63 -10.16
C MET A 38 11.49 -0.72 -10.80
N ASN A 39 12.28 -1.77 -10.62
CA ASN A 39 11.95 -3.15 -10.99
C ASN A 39 11.00 -3.86 -9.99
N HIS A 40 10.73 -3.24 -8.84
CA HIS A 40 9.78 -3.70 -7.82
C HIS A 40 9.02 -2.49 -7.26
N GLU A 41 7.81 -2.26 -7.76
CA GLU A 41 7.01 -1.04 -7.51
C GLU A 41 6.85 -0.70 -6.03
N ASP A 42 6.54 -1.71 -5.21
CA ASP A 42 6.36 -1.59 -3.77
C ASP A 42 7.68 -1.30 -3.03
N ALA A 43 8.79 -1.88 -3.47
CA ALA A 43 10.11 -1.55 -2.95
C ALA A 43 10.57 -0.14 -3.37
N MET A 44 10.24 0.30 -4.58
CA MET A 44 10.50 1.66 -5.08
C MET A 44 9.80 2.70 -4.21
N VAL A 45 8.52 2.50 -3.87
CA VAL A 45 7.82 3.47 -3.01
C VAL A 45 8.49 3.58 -1.65
N GLY A 46 8.80 2.44 -1.01
CA GLY A 46 9.51 2.42 0.28
C GLY A 46 10.90 3.06 0.19
N ARG A 47 11.64 2.81 -0.89
CA ARG A 47 12.96 3.41 -1.14
C ARG A 47 12.86 4.92 -1.26
N VAL A 48 11.96 5.42 -2.09
CA VAL A 48 11.79 6.86 -2.35
C VAL A 48 11.35 7.60 -1.09
N LEU A 49 10.37 7.06 -0.35
CA LEU A 49 9.93 7.64 0.93
C LEU A 49 11.09 7.73 1.95
N ARG A 50 11.99 6.75 1.96
CA ARG A 50 13.20 6.78 2.78
C ARG A 50 14.19 7.87 2.34
N GLU A 51 14.38 8.05 1.03
CA GLU A 51 15.31 9.07 0.49
C GLU A 51 14.79 10.50 0.68
N ILE A 52 13.48 10.72 0.54
CA ILE A 52 12.84 12.04 0.76
C ILE A 52 13.06 12.52 2.21
N ARG A 53 13.17 11.59 3.17
CA ARG A 53 13.29 11.88 4.61
C ARG A 53 12.20 12.83 5.12
N TYR A 54 10.97 12.63 4.66
CA TYR A 54 9.81 13.42 5.08
C TYR A 54 9.60 13.29 6.60
N LYS A 55 9.75 14.39 7.33
CA LYS A 55 9.78 14.39 8.81
C LYS A 55 8.46 13.95 9.43
N GLU A 56 7.34 14.28 8.79
CA GLU A 56 6.00 13.97 9.26
C GLU A 56 5.51 12.59 8.78
N LEU A 57 6.39 11.77 8.17
CA LEU A 57 6.02 10.44 7.69
C LEU A 57 5.74 9.51 8.86
N VAL A 58 4.50 9.05 8.93
CA VAL A 58 4.04 8.06 9.91
C VAL A 58 3.76 6.73 9.21
N TYR A 59 4.37 5.66 9.69
CA TYR A 59 4.08 4.30 9.24
C TYR A 59 2.93 3.70 10.05
N VAL A 60 1.93 3.18 9.34
CA VAL A 60 0.79 2.48 9.95
C VAL A 60 0.65 1.10 9.29
N LYS A 61 0.56 0.06 10.12
CA LYS A 61 0.41 -1.32 9.69
C LYS A 61 -1.03 -1.81 9.88
N GLU A 62 -1.59 -2.43 8.84
CA GLU A 62 -2.83 -3.20 8.96
C GLU A 62 -2.54 -4.58 9.56
N GLY A 63 -3.44 -5.04 10.44
CA GLY A 63 -3.37 -6.38 11.02
C GLY A 63 -3.82 -7.46 10.03
N PRO A 64 -3.41 -8.73 10.23
CA PRO A 64 -3.79 -9.84 9.35
C PRO A 64 -5.30 -10.14 9.37
N CYS A 65 -6.05 -9.60 10.33
CA CYS A 65 -7.52 -9.70 10.36
C CYS A 65 -8.24 -8.77 9.37
N ARG A 66 -7.51 -7.85 8.71
CA ARG A 66 -8.06 -6.86 7.75
C ARG A 66 -7.41 -6.94 6.38
N PHE A 67 -6.40 -7.80 6.24
CA PHE A 67 -5.71 -8.12 5.00
C PHE A 67 -5.95 -9.59 4.70
N HIS A 68 -6.69 -9.89 3.63
CA HIS A 68 -7.15 -11.25 3.35
C HIS A 68 -6.67 -11.73 2.00
N ASP A 69 -6.26 -13.00 1.97
CA ASP A 69 -6.12 -13.77 0.75
C ASP A 69 -7.33 -14.71 0.63
N VAL A 70 -8.00 -14.75 -0.53
CA VAL A 70 -9.22 -15.57 -0.68
C VAL A 70 -8.90 -16.98 -1.14
N HIS A 71 -8.19 -17.14 -2.27
CA HIS A 71 -7.95 -18.47 -2.84
C HIS A 71 -6.54 -19.01 -2.54
N VAL A 72 -5.54 -18.13 -2.42
CA VAL A 72 -4.14 -18.52 -2.19
C VAL A 72 -3.41 -17.39 -1.48
N GLY A 73 -2.51 -17.72 -0.55
CA GLY A 73 -1.66 -16.72 0.11
C GLY A 73 -1.35 -17.08 1.56
N SER A 74 -0.79 -16.11 2.29
CA SER A 74 -0.36 -16.27 3.68
C SER A 74 -1.42 -15.87 4.69
N HIS A 75 -2.46 -15.13 4.27
CA HIS A 75 -3.53 -14.64 5.12
C HIS A 75 -4.90 -15.15 4.66
N LEU A 76 -5.01 -16.48 4.48
CA LEU A 76 -6.26 -17.14 4.14
C LEU A 76 -7.30 -16.95 5.26
N GLY A 77 -8.43 -16.36 4.92
CA GLY A 77 -9.52 -16.14 5.87
C GLY A 77 -10.75 -15.52 5.23
N PRO A 78 -11.93 -15.64 5.88
CA PRO A 78 -13.15 -15.07 5.35
C PRO A 78 -13.06 -13.55 5.31
N VAL A 79 -13.48 -12.96 4.18
CA VAL A 79 -13.67 -11.52 4.06
C VAL A 79 -14.75 -11.07 5.06
N SER A 80 -14.50 -9.97 5.77
CA SER A 80 -15.40 -9.37 6.76
C SER A 80 -15.80 -7.96 6.35
N GLN A 81 -16.73 -7.32 7.09
CA GLN A 81 -17.01 -5.89 6.89
C GLN A 81 -15.85 -4.98 7.33
N GLY A 82 -14.91 -5.50 8.12
CA GLY A 82 -13.70 -4.76 8.53
C GLY A 82 -12.52 -4.94 7.59
N SER A 83 -12.67 -5.70 6.50
CA SER A 83 -11.59 -5.94 5.54
C SER A 83 -11.21 -4.65 4.82
N VAL A 84 -9.90 -4.37 4.75
CA VAL A 84 -9.34 -3.21 4.05
C VAL A 84 -8.70 -3.62 2.74
N VAL A 85 -8.03 -4.77 2.73
CA VAL A 85 -7.38 -5.31 1.55
C VAL A 85 -7.81 -6.76 1.37
N VAL A 86 -8.22 -7.10 0.15
CA VAL A 86 -8.59 -8.46 -0.25
C VAL A 86 -7.83 -8.79 -1.54
N HIS A 87 -7.00 -9.83 -1.48
CA HIS A 87 -6.13 -10.30 -2.56
C HIS A 87 -6.52 -11.70 -3.03
N HIS A 88 -5.98 -12.07 -4.20
CA HIS A 88 -6.12 -13.39 -4.80
C HIS A 88 -7.58 -13.81 -5.00
N LEU A 89 -8.37 -12.88 -5.54
CA LEU A 89 -9.76 -13.05 -5.96
C LEU A 89 -9.82 -13.43 -7.45
N TRP A 90 -10.93 -14.03 -7.86
CA TRP A 90 -11.31 -14.12 -9.26
C TRP A 90 -12.01 -12.86 -9.73
N GLU A 91 -11.95 -12.60 -11.03
CA GLU A 91 -12.60 -11.43 -11.63
C GLU A 91 -14.11 -11.38 -11.33
N SER A 92 -14.77 -12.54 -11.36
CA SER A 92 -16.20 -12.67 -11.04
C SER A 92 -16.57 -12.30 -9.60
N GLU A 93 -15.60 -12.30 -8.67
CA GLU A 93 -15.85 -12.00 -7.26
C GLU A 93 -15.76 -10.50 -6.96
N TYR A 94 -15.20 -9.69 -7.86
CA TYR A 94 -15.18 -8.23 -7.69
C TYR A 94 -16.60 -7.66 -7.60
N GLU A 95 -17.54 -8.15 -8.41
CA GLU A 95 -18.93 -7.70 -8.35
C GLU A 95 -19.55 -7.99 -6.97
N LEU A 96 -19.29 -9.19 -6.43
CA LEU A 96 -19.79 -9.57 -5.10
C LEU A 96 -19.23 -8.64 -4.02
N LEU A 97 -17.93 -8.33 -4.06
CA LEU A 97 -17.29 -7.44 -3.09
C LEU A 97 -17.73 -5.98 -3.25
N MET A 98 -17.87 -5.49 -4.47
CA MET A 98 -18.43 -4.16 -4.73
C MET A 98 -19.85 -4.02 -4.18
N ARG A 99 -20.70 -5.05 -4.32
CA ARG A 99 -22.04 -5.07 -3.72
C ARG A 99 -21.97 -5.13 -2.19
N ARG A 100 -21.04 -5.91 -1.64
CA ARG A 100 -20.87 -6.08 -0.18
C ARG A 100 -20.45 -4.78 0.51
N PHE A 101 -19.51 -4.05 -0.09
CA PHE A 101 -18.92 -2.82 0.47
C PHE A 101 -19.56 -1.54 -0.07
N GLY A 102 -20.44 -1.61 -1.06
CA GLY A 102 -20.95 -0.44 -1.79
C GLY A 102 -21.73 0.58 -0.95
N ASN A 103 -22.21 0.19 0.23
CA ASN A 103 -22.90 1.08 1.17
C ASN A 103 -21.99 1.61 2.29
N ASP A 104 -20.71 1.21 2.34
CA ASP A 104 -19.75 1.65 3.35
C ASP A 104 -19.15 3.01 3.00
N THR A 105 -19.93 4.06 3.20
CA THR A 105 -19.55 5.45 2.90
C THR A 105 -18.94 6.19 4.11
N PHE A 106 -19.09 5.64 5.32
CA PHE A 106 -18.63 6.24 6.58
C PHE A 106 -18.06 5.17 7.52
N PRO A 107 -16.89 4.60 7.20
CA PRO A 107 -16.28 3.59 8.04
C PRO A 107 -15.92 4.16 9.41
N LEU A 108 -16.14 3.37 10.47
CA LEU A 108 -15.77 3.76 11.83
C LEU A 108 -14.24 3.83 11.98
N PRO A 109 -13.71 4.81 12.73
CA PRO A 109 -12.28 4.88 13.02
C PRO A 109 -11.77 3.60 13.70
N GLN A 110 -10.71 3.02 13.15
CA GLN A 110 -10.09 1.83 13.72
C GLN A 110 -9.20 2.22 14.91
N ARG A 111 -9.28 1.45 16.00
CA ARG A 111 -8.35 1.60 17.12
C ARG A 111 -6.96 1.15 16.69
N TYR A 112 -5.95 1.81 17.23
CA TYR A 112 -4.56 1.51 16.94
C TYR A 112 -3.74 1.54 18.23
N ARG A 113 -2.59 0.87 18.17
CA ARG A 113 -1.58 0.90 19.22
C ARG A 113 -0.23 1.30 18.65
N ARG A 114 0.59 1.91 19.50
CA ARG A 114 1.95 2.33 19.12
C ARG A 114 2.86 1.11 19.04
N MET A 115 3.72 1.09 18.04
CA MET A 115 4.82 0.13 17.89
C MET A 115 6.12 0.85 17.59
N ARG A 116 7.26 0.14 17.63
CA ARG A 116 8.55 0.73 17.26
C ARG A 116 8.49 1.21 15.81
N GLY A 117 8.64 2.52 15.61
CA GLY A 117 8.66 3.14 14.27
C GLY A 117 7.30 3.45 13.65
N GLY A 118 6.17 3.29 14.37
CA GLY A 118 4.86 3.61 13.82
C GLY A 118 3.68 3.15 14.67
N PHE A 119 2.58 2.83 14.00
CA PHE A 119 1.34 2.33 14.60
C PHE A 119 0.89 1.04 13.93
N VAL A 120 0.08 0.25 14.63
CA VAL A 120 -0.62 -0.91 14.05
C VAL A 120 -2.08 -0.83 14.44
N PHE A 121 -2.97 -1.07 13.48
CA PHE A 121 -4.40 -1.17 13.74
C PHE A 121 -4.71 -2.49 14.47
N ASP A 122 -5.59 -2.40 15.46
CA ASP A 122 -5.94 -3.55 16.28
C ASP A 122 -6.85 -4.52 15.53
N CYS A 123 -6.67 -5.81 15.80
CA CYS A 123 -7.60 -6.86 15.44
C CYS A 123 -8.49 -7.16 16.65
N PHE A 124 -9.77 -6.82 16.57
CA PHE A 124 -10.75 -7.26 17.56
C PHE A 124 -11.41 -8.53 17.02
N TRP A 125 -11.33 -9.61 17.80
CA TRP A 125 -12.06 -10.85 17.58
C TRP A 125 -13.27 -10.86 18.51
#